data_AF-A0A9W4JZZ8-F1
#
_entry.id   AF-A0A9W4JZZ8-F1
#
_cell.length_a   1.000
_cell.length_b   1.000
_cell.length_c   1.000
_cell.angle_alpha   90.00
_cell.angle_beta   90.00
_cell.angle_gamma   90.00
#
_symmetry.space_group_name_H-M   'P 1'
#
loop_
_entity.id
_entity.type
_entity.pdbx_description
1 polymer ?
#
loop_
_entity_poly.entity_id
_entity_poly.type
_entity_poly.pdbx_seq_one_letter_code
_entity_poly.pdbx_strand_id
1 'polypeptide(L)'
;MIKSEPKGLDWEVIQRLDELKQLKANLGKEDKDKNLPNVEAIIKAYQTKNISSKGDLVTFWCDGKLVAGPKKFDPKELYALSSKQGSTGLWVEGIDGSKPQQLNIFFSLFPSQPRFAQHKILISLRNPNTQAPNTDMQTLTLPCLEDTGATLMKLHAQDVAELERLSGTNLPIMGSFMMITASNPVTARRMVVQANIWHNGRYIIPRWVDTEACVSPDPQGKANMSHNRLSGVWVHHTLTVLSLLDNTFRKHVGSNIWEILNTLVIPDPMLAQPPPILAGFNPGPQTTGATPAAPSP
;
A
#
# COMPACT_ATOMS: atom_id res chain seq x y z
N MET A 1 8.82 17.37 22.48
CA MET A 1 10.12 17.63 21.80
C MET A 1 11.02 16.44 22.08
N ILE A 2 11.35 15.64 21.05
CA ILE A 2 12.24 14.48 21.19
C ILE A 2 13.64 15.02 21.50
N LYS A 3 14.16 14.78 22.70
CA LYS A 3 15.39 15.42 23.23
C LYS A 3 16.69 15.02 22.51
N SER A 4 16.65 14.15 21.50
CA SER A 4 17.84 13.49 20.93
C SER A 4 18.28 13.97 19.54
N GLU A 5 17.59 14.92 18.90
CA GLU A 5 17.97 15.39 17.55
C GLU A 5 18.75 16.72 17.55
N PRO A 6 19.63 16.95 16.55
CA PRO A 6 20.31 18.22 16.35
C PRO A 6 19.34 19.42 16.24
N LYS A 7 19.76 20.59 16.75
CA LYS A 7 18.98 21.83 16.65
C LYS A 7 18.85 22.27 15.18
N GLY A 8 17.68 22.82 14.82
CA GLY A 8 17.43 23.42 13.51
C GLY A 8 17.18 22.42 12.38
N LEU A 9 16.61 21.25 12.69
CA LEU A 9 16.00 20.36 11.72
C LEU A 9 14.52 20.72 11.51
N ASP A 10 14.05 20.55 10.28
CA ASP A 10 12.64 20.74 9.95
C ASP A 10 11.79 19.66 10.64
N TRP A 11 10.54 19.98 11.02
CA TRP A 11 9.67 19.06 11.75
C TRP A 11 9.48 17.73 11.02
N GLU A 12 9.32 17.75 9.70
CA GLU A 12 9.16 16.55 8.89
C GLU A 12 10.41 15.64 8.94
N VAL A 13 11.61 16.22 8.99
CA VAL A 13 12.87 15.47 9.18
C VAL A 13 12.89 14.81 10.55
N ILE A 14 12.42 15.49 11.60
CA ILE A 14 12.36 14.93 12.96
C ILE A 14 11.41 13.74 13.01
N GLN A 15 10.23 13.84 12.38
CA GLN A 15 9.27 12.73 12.31
C GLN A 15 9.88 11.54 11.57
N ARG A 16 10.50 11.79 10.40
CA ARG A 16 11.16 10.73 9.64
C ARG A 16 12.31 10.07 10.40
N LEU A 17 13.10 10.84 11.15
CA LEU A 17 14.16 10.31 12.00
C LEU A 17 13.63 9.39 13.11
N ASP A 18 12.49 9.74 13.71
CA ASP A 18 11.83 8.88 14.70
C ASP A 18 11.37 7.56 14.07
N GLU A 19 10.73 7.60 12.90
CA GLU A 19 10.34 6.39 12.15
C GLU A 19 11.54 5.50 11.80
N LEU A 20 12.64 6.10 11.31
CA LEU A 20 13.85 5.38 10.95
C LEU A 20 14.53 4.76 12.18
N LYS A 21 14.49 5.42 13.34
CA LYS A 21 15.01 4.86 14.60
C LYS A 21 14.17 3.68 15.09
N GLN A 22 12.84 3.77 14.99
CA GLN A 22 11.96 2.65 15.30
C GLN A 22 12.20 1.47 14.33
N LEU A 23 12.33 1.76 13.03
CA LEU A 23 12.65 0.76 12.02
C LEU A 23 14.01 0.10 12.28
N LYS A 24 15.04 0.90 12.60
CA LYS A 24 16.37 0.40 12.98
C LYS A 24 16.27 -0.59 14.15
N ALA A 25 15.50 -0.27 15.18
CA ALA A 25 15.32 -1.14 16.34
C ALA A 25 14.63 -2.47 15.96
N ASN A 26 13.72 -2.45 14.99
CA ASN A 26 13.05 -3.66 14.50
C ASN A 26 13.95 -4.50 13.59
N LEU A 27 14.67 -3.89 12.65
CA LEU A 27 15.63 -4.57 11.78
C LEU A 27 16.79 -5.17 12.57
N GLY A 28 17.20 -4.56 13.69
CA GLY A 28 18.21 -5.13 14.59
C GLY A 28 17.86 -6.51 15.17
N LYS A 29 16.59 -6.92 15.11
CA LYS A 29 16.15 -8.27 15.49
C LYS A 29 16.20 -9.25 14.32
N GLU A 30 15.83 -8.79 13.12
CA GLU A 30 15.77 -9.59 11.90
C GLU A 30 15.88 -8.68 10.66
N ASP A 31 17.03 -8.70 9.98
CA ASP A 31 17.30 -7.90 8.78
C ASP A 31 17.52 -8.80 7.55
N LYS A 32 16.48 -9.55 7.18
CA LYS A 32 16.51 -10.48 6.03
C LYS A 32 16.93 -9.80 4.72
N ASP A 33 16.59 -8.52 4.58
CA ASP A 33 16.79 -7.75 3.34
C ASP A 33 18.05 -6.89 3.35
N LYS A 34 18.87 -6.96 4.42
CA LYS A 34 20.11 -6.17 4.58
C LYS A 34 19.87 -4.66 4.48
N ASN A 35 18.75 -4.20 5.02
CA ASN A 35 18.34 -2.79 4.99
C ASN A 35 18.94 -1.97 6.14
N LEU A 36 19.45 -2.60 7.19
CA LEU A 36 19.99 -1.92 8.37
C LEU A 36 21.13 -0.93 8.02
N PRO A 37 22.16 -1.29 7.21
CA PRO A 37 23.20 -0.34 6.83
C PRO A 37 22.66 0.91 6.12
N ASN A 38 21.64 0.75 5.27
CA ASN A 38 20.99 1.88 4.59
C ASN A 38 20.29 2.78 5.60
N VAL A 39 19.50 2.21 6.51
CA VAL A 39 18.77 2.98 7.54
C VAL A 39 19.75 3.78 8.40
N GLU A 40 20.87 3.19 8.82
CA GLU A 40 21.89 3.89 9.60
C GLU A 40 22.54 5.04 8.84
N ALA A 41 22.87 4.81 7.56
CA ALA A 41 23.45 5.84 6.70
C ALA A 41 22.48 7.01 6.46
N ILE A 42 21.18 6.72 6.26
CA ILE A 42 20.13 7.71 6.06
C ILE A 42 19.90 8.54 7.32
N ILE A 43 19.83 7.91 8.50
CA ILE A 43 19.74 8.63 9.79
C ILE A 43 20.89 9.62 9.91
N LYS A 44 22.13 9.17 9.65
CA LYS A 44 23.31 10.05 9.70
C LYS A 44 23.22 11.17 8.67
N ALA A 45 22.73 10.88 7.46
CA ALA A 45 22.59 11.87 6.39
C ALA A 45 21.59 12.98 6.74
N TYR A 46 20.45 12.64 7.35
CA TYR A 46 19.50 13.65 7.85
C TYR A 46 20.08 14.46 9.02
N GLN A 47 20.73 13.81 9.99
CA GLN A 47 21.33 14.48 11.14
C GLN A 47 22.44 15.46 10.74
N THR A 48 23.18 15.15 9.69
CA THR A 48 24.23 16.00 9.11
C THR A 48 23.71 16.98 8.06
N LYS A 49 22.40 16.97 7.75
CA LYS A 49 21.76 17.78 6.70
C LYS A 49 22.33 17.53 5.30
N ASN A 50 22.96 16.38 5.06
CA ASN A 50 23.45 15.96 3.75
C ASN A 50 22.33 15.56 2.80
N ILE A 51 21.17 15.18 3.34
CA ILE A 51 19.92 15.04 2.61
C ILE A 51 18.86 15.90 3.29
N SER A 52 17.91 16.41 2.49
CA SER A 52 16.78 17.21 2.97
C SER A 52 15.48 16.56 2.52
N SER A 53 14.45 16.63 3.33
CA SER A 53 13.13 16.14 2.95
C SER A 53 12.34 17.01 1.95
N LYS A 54 12.95 18.09 1.43
CA LYS A 54 12.19 19.11 0.71
C LYS A 54 11.92 18.63 -0.72
N GLY A 55 10.64 18.50 -1.05
CA GLY A 55 10.17 18.30 -2.42
C GLY A 55 9.85 16.85 -2.79
N ASP A 56 9.81 16.59 -4.10
CA ASP A 56 9.51 15.33 -4.75
C ASP A 56 10.79 14.53 -5.11
N LEU A 57 11.88 14.79 -4.39
CA LEU A 57 13.19 14.20 -4.65
C LEU A 57 13.44 12.96 -3.80
N VAL A 58 14.03 11.95 -4.43
CA VAL A 58 14.44 10.71 -3.80
C VAL A 58 15.96 10.52 -3.83
N THR A 59 16.45 9.69 -2.93
CA THR A 59 17.82 9.20 -2.92
C THR A 59 17.83 7.68 -2.89
N PHE A 60 18.73 7.09 -3.67
CA PHE A 60 18.90 5.64 -3.77
C PHE A 60 20.11 5.24 -2.95
N TRP A 61 19.96 4.20 -2.14
CA TRP A 61 20.99 3.70 -1.23
C TRP A 61 21.21 2.21 -1.45
N CYS A 62 22.48 1.79 -1.41
CA CYS A 62 22.88 0.40 -1.46
C CYS A 62 23.98 0.13 -0.44
N ASP A 63 23.79 -0.87 0.43
CA ASP A 63 24.78 -1.28 1.45
C ASP A 63 25.35 -0.11 2.28
N GLY A 64 24.49 0.83 2.68
CA GLY A 64 24.84 2.00 3.48
C GLY A 64 25.49 3.14 2.70
N LYS A 65 25.47 3.10 1.37
CA LYS A 65 26.05 4.14 0.51
C LYS A 65 24.99 4.79 -0.36
N LEU A 66 25.04 6.12 -0.49
CA LEU A 66 24.26 6.86 -1.47
C LEU A 66 24.78 6.51 -2.87
N VAL A 67 23.96 5.86 -3.69
CA VAL A 67 24.32 5.43 -5.05
C VAL A 67 23.76 6.35 -6.13
N ALA A 68 22.66 7.06 -5.85
CA ALA A 68 22.10 8.06 -6.76
C ALA A 68 21.18 9.06 -6.03
N GLY A 69 20.98 10.24 -6.65
CA GLY A 69 20.14 11.32 -6.11
C GLY A 69 20.92 12.40 -5.36
N PRO A 70 20.25 13.47 -4.87
CA PRO A 70 18.79 13.69 -4.90
C PRO A 70 18.25 14.03 -6.30
N LYS A 71 17.15 13.39 -6.71
CA LYS A 71 16.46 13.64 -7.99
C LYS A 71 15.02 13.13 -7.98
N LYS A 72 14.22 13.46 -8.98
CA LYS A 72 12.85 12.90 -9.12
C LYS A 72 12.90 11.38 -9.25
N PHE A 73 11.92 10.71 -8.66
CA PHE A 73 11.79 9.26 -8.77
C PHE A 73 11.52 8.83 -10.21
N ASP A 74 12.33 7.90 -10.71
CA ASP A 74 12.13 7.21 -11.98
C ASP A 74 12.13 5.69 -11.72
N PRO A 75 11.02 4.98 -11.95
CA PRO A 75 10.95 3.53 -11.80
C PRO A 75 12.01 2.79 -12.62
N LYS A 76 12.40 3.30 -13.79
CA LYS A 76 13.40 2.64 -14.64
C LYS A 76 14.77 2.59 -14.00
N GLU A 77 15.13 3.61 -13.22
CA GLU A 77 16.38 3.61 -12.48
C GLU A 77 16.35 2.62 -11.31
N LEU A 78 15.22 2.52 -10.61
CA LEU A 78 15.00 1.48 -9.62
C LEU A 78 15.21 0.09 -10.23
N TYR A 79 14.67 -0.16 -11.43
CA TYR A 79 14.80 -1.44 -12.12
C TYR A 79 16.26 -1.73 -12.51
N ALA A 80 16.96 -0.72 -13.04
CA ALA A 80 18.38 -0.84 -13.39
C ALA A 80 19.25 -1.12 -12.15
N LEU A 81 19.00 -0.42 -11.04
CA LEU A 81 19.71 -0.64 -9.78
C LEU A 81 19.39 -2.02 -9.18
N SER A 82 18.13 -2.42 -9.15
CA SER A 82 17.71 -3.73 -8.67
C SER A 82 18.31 -4.87 -9.50
N SER A 83 18.36 -4.72 -10.83
CA SER A 83 18.99 -5.72 -11.71
C SER A 83 20.50 -5.83 -11.47
N LYS A 84 21.17 -4.72 -11.13
CA LYS A 84 22.62 -4.67 -10.92
C LYS A 84 23.05 -5.13 -9.52
N GLN A 85 22.33 -4.69 -8.49
CA GLN A 85 22.70 -4.93 -7.09
C GLN A 85 22.02 -6.17 -6.48
N GLY A 86 20.96 -6.67 -7.11
CA GLY A 86 20.19 -7.82 -6.65
C GLY A 86 18.93 -7.43 -5.85
N SER A 87 18.38 -8.41 -5.14
CA SER A 87 17.11 -8.30 -4.40
C SER A 87 17.24 -7.78 -2.98
N THR A 88 18.44 -7.53 -2.48
CA THR A 88 18.65 -7.14 -1.08
C THR A 88 19.55 -5.93 -1.00
N GLY A 89 19.41 -5.14 0.06
CA GLY A 89 20.29 -4.02 0.34
C GLY A 89 20.00 -2.78 -0.50
N LEU A 90 18.93 -2.74 -1.31
CA LEU A 90 18.49 -1.56 -2.05
C LEU A 90 17.41 -0.79 -1.27
N TRP A 91 17.56 0.52 -1.18
CA TRP A 91 16.61 1.40 -0.51
C TRP A 91 16.37 2.68 -1.30
N VAL A 92 15.12 3.14 -1.34
CA VAL A 92 14.75 4.43 -1.90
C VAL A 92 14.15 5.31 -0.81
N GLU A 93 14.84 6.38 -0.47
CA GLU A 93 14.42 7.35 0.55
C GLU A 93 13.74 8.54 -0.11
N GLY A 94 12.61 8.99 0.46
CA GLY A 94 11.89 10.20 0.02
C GLY A 94 10.59 9.96 -0.76
N ILE A 95 10.19 8.70 -1.00
CA ILE A 95 9.01 8.38 -1.84
C ILE A 95 7.67 8.82 -1.24
N ASP A 96 7.48 8.69 0.07
CA ASP A 96 6.22 9.10 0.73
C ASP A 96 6.18 10.60 1.06
N GLY A 97 7.21 11.35 0.63
CA GLY A 97 7.61 12.55 1.33
C GLY A 97 8.04 12.23 2.78
N SER A 98 8.48 13.23 3.50
CA SER A 98 8.82 13.11 4.93
C SER A 98 7.63 13.33 5.86
N LYS A 99 6.43 13.32 5.29
CA LYS A 99 5.20 13.53 6.03
C LYS A 99 4.93 12.28 6.86
N PRO A 100 4.34 12.43 8.06
CA PRO A 100 3.98 11.29 8.88
C PRO A 100 3.15 10.34 8.04
N GLN A 101 3.57 9.07 8.01
CA GLN A 101 2.90 8.07 7.18
C GLN A 101 1.42 8.04 7.52
N GLN A 102 0.57 8.00 6.48
CA GLN A 102 -0.86 7.83 6.69
C GLN A 102 -1.08 6.59 7.55
N LEU A 103 -2.00 6.70 8.53
CA LEU A 103 -2.45 5.56 9.30
C LEU A 103 -3.00 4.52 8.33
N ASN A 104 -2.16 3.55 7.98
CA ASN A 104 -2.50 2.43 7.14
C ASN A 104 -3.32 1.45 7.98
N ILE A 105 -4.58 1.80 8.25
CA ILE A 105 -5.50 0.93 8.98
C ILE A 105 -5.89 -0.23 8.06
N PHE A 106 -5.09 -1.29 8.11
CA PHE A 106 -5.47 -2.56 7.52
C PHE A 106 -6.31 -3.33 8.53
N PHE A 107 -7.63 -3.13 8.49
CA PHE A 107 -8.54 -4.15 8.99
C PHE A 107 -9.49 -4.54 7.85
N SER A 108 -9.27 -5.71 7.29
CA SER A 108 -10.32 -6.34 6.51
C SER A 108 -11.24 -7.02 7.50
N LEU A 109 -12.46 -6.51 7.71
CA LEU A 109 -13.48 -7.36 8.31
C LEU A 109 -13.67 -8.55 7.38
N PHE A 110 -13.50 -9.75 7.92
CA PHE A 110 -13.78 -10.96 7.17
C PHE A 110 -15.23 -10.88 6.66
N PRO A 111 -15.51 -11.19 5.38
CA PRO A 111 -16.86 -11.24 4.85
C PRO A 111 -17.56 -12.51 5.36
N SER A 112 -17.69 -12.69 6.68
CA SER A 112 -18.56 -13.71 7.25
C SER A 112 -20.02 -13.27 7.22
N GLN A 113 -20.29 -12.00 6.90
CA GLN A 113 -21.63 -11.47 6.81
C GLN A 113 -21.92 -10.99 5.39
N PRO A 114 -22.98 -11.49 4.73
CA PRO A 114 -23.42 -11.04 3.39
C PRO A 114 -23.91 -9.58 3.35
N ARG A 115 -23.60 -8.79 4.39
CA ARG A 115 -24.08 -7.42 4.62
C ARG A 115 -23.04 -6.36 4.27
N PHE A 116 -21.76 -6.74 4.14
CA PHE A 116 -20.72 -5.81 3.72
C PHE A 116 -20.52 -5.93 2.21
N ALA A 117 -20.80 -4.86 1.48
CA ALA A 117 -20.53 -4.77 0.06
C ALA A 117 -19.01 -4.64 -0.17
N GLN A 118 -18.31 -5.76 -0.06
CA GLN A 118 -16.90 -5.88 -0.38
C GLN A 118 -16.75 -6.36 -1.83
N HIS A 119 -15.94 -5.66 -2.61
CA HIS A 119 -15.72 -5.99 -4.01
C HIS A 119 -14.36 -6.65 -4.17
N LYS A 120 -14.33 -7.78 -4.88
CA LYS A 120 -13.07 -8.38 -5.33
C LYS A 120 -12.86 -8.07 -6.79
N ILE A 121 -11.65 -7.65 -7.12
CA ILE A 121 -11.20 -7.41 -8.49
C ILE A 121 -10.10 -8.43 -8.79
N LEU A 122 -10.14 -9.03 -9.98
CA LEU A 122 -9.03 -9.84 -10.46
C LEU A 122 -7.94 -8.90 -10.98
N ILE A 123 -6.81 -8.89 -10.27
CA ILE A 123 -5.64 -8.10 -10.64
C ILE A 123 -4.59 -9.06 -11.19
N SER A 124 -4.15 -8.82 -12.42
CA SER A 124 -2.97 -9.47 -12.98
C SER A 124 -1.75 -8.66 -12.62
N LEU A 125 -0.72 -9.36 -12.16
CA LEU A 125 0.56 -8.81 -11.72
C LEU A 125 1.67 -9.38 -12.58
N ARG A 126 2.73 -8.61 -12.78
CA ARG A 126 3.98 -9.10 -13.37
C ARG A 126 5.18 -8.37 -12.79
N ASN A 127 6.36 -8.97 -12.94
CA ASN A 127 7.61 -8.37 -12.50
C ASN A 127 8.10 -7.34 -13.53
N PRO A 128 8.23 -6.05 -13.19
CA PRO A 128 8.76 -5.04 -14.12
C PRO A 128 10.23 -5.25 -14.50
N ASN A 129 11.01 -6.03 -13.73
CA ASN A 129 12.42 -6.33 -14.03
C ASN A 129 12.60 -7.42 -15.11
N THR A 130 11.52 -8.07 -15.59
CA THR A 130 11.67 -9.17 -16.56
C THR A 130 12.32 -8.67 -17.85
N GLN A 131 13.38 -9.36 -18.27
CA GLN A 131 14.09 -9.11 -19.54
C GLN A 131 13.41 -9.83 -20.71
N ALA A 132 12.55 -10.80 -20.42
CA ALA A 132 11.77 -11.49 -21.44
C ALA A 132 10.60 -10.60 -21.91
N PRO A 133 10.13 -10.76 -23.16
CA PRO A 133 8.88 -10.15 -23.59
C PRO A 133 7.78 -10.55 -22.62
N ASN A 134 7.15 -9.56 -22.01
CA ASN A 134 6.06 -9.81 -21.08
C ASN A 134 4.93 -10.57 -21.80
N THR A 135 4.75 -11.83 -21.44
CA THR A 135 3.67 -12.70 -21.93
C THR A 135 2.74 -13.05 -20.78
N ASP A 136 1.52 -13.50 -21.11
CA ASP A 136 0.54 -13.95 -20.11
C ASP A 136 1.11 -15.06 -19.19
N MET A 137 2.04 -15.88 -19.71
CA MET A 137 2.74 -16.92 -18.93
C MET A 137 3.62 -16.36 -17.80
N GLN A 138 3.98 -15.08 -17.83
CA GLN A 138 4.76 -14.41 -16.80
C GLN A 138 3.90 -13.56 -15.86
N THR A 139 2.58 -13.73 -15.94
CA THR A 139 1.63 -12.97 -15.13
C THR A 139 0.99 -13.83 -14.06
N LEU A 140 0.78 -13.25 -12.88
CA LEU A 140 0.07 -13.87 -11.77
C LEU A 140 -1.25 -13.12 -11.58
N THR A 141 -2.39 -13.82 -11.76
CA THR A 141 -3.72 -13.21 -11.59
C THR A 141 -4.30 -13.60 -10.24
N LEU A 142 -4.60 -12.59 -9.41
CA LEU A 142 -5.02 -12.77 -8.02
C LEU A 142 -6.34 -12.05 -7.76
N PRO A 143 -7.25 -12.64 -6.97
CA PRO A 143 -8.37 -11.91 -6.42
C PRO A 143 -7.88 -10.98 -5.30
N CYS A 144 -8.04 -9.67 -5.50
CA CYS A 144 -7.74 -8.65 -4.51
C CYS A 144 -9.04 -8.00 -4.03
N LEU A 145 -9.17 -7.78 -2.72
CA LEU A 145 -10.20 -6.92 -2.17
C LEU A 145 -9.91 -5.50 -2.65
N GLU A 146 -10.90 -4.88 -3.28
CA GLU A 146 -10.86 -3.45 -3.53
C GLU A 146 -11.04 -2.75 -2.18
N ASP A 147 -10.02 -1.99 -1.80
CA ASP A 147 -9.93 -1.35 -0.50
C ASP A 147 -9.62 0.13 -0.71
N THR A 148 -10.61 0.98 -0.43
CA THR A 148 -10.50 2.43 -0.54
C THR A 148 -9.63 3.05 0.56
N GLY A 149 -9.30 2.30 1.61
CA GLY A 149 -8.47 2.77 2.73
C GLY A 149 -6.99 2.38 2.64
N ALA A 150 -6.63 1.49 1.70
CA ALA A 150 -5.27 1.00 1.55
C ALA A 150 -4.42 1.90 0.63
N THR A 151 -3.37 2.51 1.17
CA THR A 151 -2.41 3.31 0.38
C THR A 151 -1.63 2.44 -0.60
N LEU A 152 -1.18 1.27 -0.15
CA LEU A 152 -0.36 0.33 -0.93
C LEU A 152 -1.15 -0.92 -1.27
N MET A 153 -0.82 -1.54 -2.41
CA MET A 153 -1.26 -2.91 -2.69
C MET A 153 -0.68 -3.85 -1.62
N LYS A 154 -1.46 -4.81 -1.15
CA LYS A 154 -0.96 -5.83 -0.21
C LYS A 154 -0.85 -7.17 -0.90
N LEU A 155 0.36 -7.73 -0.89
CA LEU A 155 0.67 -9.07 -1.39
C LEU A 155 1.17 -9.98 -0.28
N HIS A 156 1.06 -11.29 -0.48
CA HIS A 156 1.66 -12.29 0.40
C HIS A 156 3.07 -12.64 -0.08
N ALA A 157 3.91 -13.15 0.81
CA ALA A 157 5.28 -13.54 0.44
C ALA A 157 5.30 -14.66 -0.62
N GLN A 158 4.33 -15.58 -0.58
CA GLN A 158 4.14 -16.57 -1.65
C GLN A 158 3.83 -15.95 -3.03
N ASP A 159 3.13 -14.81 -3.09
CA ASP A 159 2.79 -14.16 -4.36
C ASP A 159 4.04 -13.54 -5.00
N VAL A 160 4.90 -12.97 -4.15
CA VAL A 160 6.21 -12.43 -4.54
C VAL A 160 7.09 -13.56 -5.08
N ALA A 161 7.21 -14.66 -4.33
CA ALA A 161 8.01 -15.81 -4.75
C ALA A 161 7.53 -16.39 -6.10
N GLU A 162 6.22 -16.45 -6.32
CA GLU A 162 5.65 -16.91 -7.58
C GLU A 162 5.92 -15.92 -8.73
N LEU A 163 5.78 -14.62 -8.51
CA LEU A 163 6.13 -13.60 -9.51
C LEU A 163 7.62 -13.65 -9.90
N GLU A 164 8.50 -13.84 -8.93
CA GLU A 164 9.94 -13.99 -9.17
C GLU A 164 10.23 -15.29 -9.94
N ARG A 165 9.55 -16.38 -9.59
CA ARG A 165 9.66 -17.66 -10.31
C ARG A 165 9.19 -17.55 -11.76
N LEU A 166 8.04 -16.92 -12.00
CA LEU A 166 7.46 -16.74 -13.34
C LEU A 166 8.32 -15.83 -14.23
N SER A 167 8.94 -14.81 -13.65
CA SER A 167 9.78 -13.86 -14.37
C SER A 167 11.24 -14.30 -14.50
N GLY A 168 11.69 -15.25 -13.67
CA GLY A 168 13.09 -15.69 -13.62
C GLY A 168 14.05 -14.63 -13.04
N THR A 169 13.52 -13.59 -12.40
CA THR A 169 14.31 -12.51 -11.80
C THR A 169 13.62 -11.96 -10.56
N ASN A 170 14.37 -11.28 -9.70
CA ASN A 170 13.84 -10.73 -8.47
C ASN A 170 13.00 -9.47 -8.72
N LEU A 171 12.04 -9.21 -7.83
CA LEU A 171 11.24 -7.98 -7.88
C LEU A 171 12.05 -6.75 -7.42
N PRO A 172 11.81 -5.57 -8.00
CA PRO A 172 12.48 -4.35 -7.58
C PRO A 172 11.99 -3.90 -6.20
N ILE A 173 12.89 -4.00 -5.23
CA ILE A 173 12.65 -3.64 -3.82
C ILE A 173 13.04 -2.20 -3.58
N MET A 174 12.19 -1.50 -2.82
CA MET A 174 12.36 -0.07 -2.47
C MET A 174 12.86 0.12 -1.04
N GLY A 175 12.96 -0.96 -0.27
CA GLY A 175 13.35 -0.97 1.13
C GLY A 175 12.26 -1.55 2.04
N SER A 176 12.38 -1.27 3.33
CA SER A 176 11.39 -1.65 4.35
C SER A 176 10.75 -0.40 4.94
N PHE A 177 9.52 -0.49 5.42
CA PHE A 177 8.86 0.62 6.11
C PHE A 177 8.09 0.14 7.33
N MET A 178 7.79 1.09 8.21
CA MET A 178 6.99 0.87 9.41
C MET A 178 5.52 1.12 9.13
N MET A 179 4.75 0.05 9.02
CA MET A 179 3.31 0.10 8.86
C MET A 179 2.63 0.14 10.23
N ILE A 180 1.95 1.22 10.55
CA ILE A 180 1.17 1.32 11.80
C ILE A 180 -0.14 0.56 11.64
N THR A 181 -0.31 -0.54 12.36
CA THR A 181 -1.57 -1.30 12.41
C THR A 181 -2.29 -1.05 13.74
N ALA A 182 -3.56 -1.46 13.82
CA ALA A 182 -4.34 -1.39 15.06
C ALA A 182 -3.77 -2.29 16.18
N SER A 183 -3.00 -3.33 15.85
CA SER A 183 -2.44 -4.24 16.84
C SER A 183 -1.06 -3.82 17.31
N ASN A 184 -0.20 -3.36 16.40
CA ASN A 184 1.14 -2.80 16.66
C ASN A 184 1.79 -2.34 15.34
N PRO A 185 2.84 -1.52 15.38
CA PRO A 185 3.68 -1.28 14.20
C PRO A 185 4.28 -2.58 13.66
N VAL A 186 4.21 -2.79 12.36
CA VAL A 186 4.77 -3.96 11.66
C VAL A 186 5.75 -3.46 10.61
N THR A 187 6.92 -4.08 10.54
CA THR A 187 7.86 -3.84 9.44
C THR A 187 7.41 -4.61 8.21
N ALA A 188 7.21 -3.92 7.10
CA ALA A 188 6.83 -4.51 5.83
C ALA A 188 7.86 -4.20 4.75
N ARG A 189 8.07 -5.15 3.83
CA ARG A 189 8.88 -4.92 2.63
C ARG A 189 8.06 -4.14 1.61
N ARG A 190 8.67 -3.15 0.97
CA ARG A 190 8.09 -2.35 -0.10
C ARG A 190 8.75 -2.67 -1.44
N MET A 191 7.95 -2.80 -2.48
CA MET A 191 8.42 -3.12 -3.83
C MET A 191 7.52 -2.52 -4.91
N VAL A 192 7.99 -2.55 -6.15
CA VAL A 192 7.18 -2.20 -7.32
C VAL A 192 6.80 -3.46 -8.09
N VAL A 193 5.51 -3.59 -8.40
CA VAL A 193 4.96 -4.58 -9.33
C VAL A 193 4.28 -3.86 -10.48
N GLN A 194 4.12 -4.52 -11.61
CA GLN A 194 3.25 -4.02 -12.68
C GLN A 194 1.88 -4.66 -12.56
N ALA A 195 0.84 -3.84 -12.48
CA ALA A 195 -0.53 -4.27 -12.30
C ALA A 195 -1.42 -3.95 -13.51
N ASN A 196 -2.41 -4.80 -13.73
CA ASN A 196 -3.52 -4.60 -14.66
C ASN A 196 -4.79 -5.29 -14.12
N ILE A 197 -5.96 -4.88 -14.59
CA ILE A 197 -7.22 -5.55 -14.25
C ILE A 197 -7.52 -6.61 -15.30
N TRP A 198 -7.80 -7.83 -14.85
CA TRP A 198 -8.22 -8.94 -15.69
C TRP A 198 -9.73 -9.11 -15.64
N HIS A 199 -10.38 -9.06 -16.80
CA HIS A 199 -11.82 -9.26 -16.89
C HIS A 199 -12.20 -9.88 -18.23
N ASN A 200 -13.03 -10.93 -18.20
CA ASN A 200 -13.52 -11.64 -19.39
C ASN A 200 -12.42 -12.02 -20.40
N GLY A 201 -11.31 -12.57 -19.89
CA GLY A 201 -10.22 -13.06 -20.74
C GLY A 201 -9.32 -11.99 -21.35
N ARG A 202 -9.42 -10.74 -20.89
CA ARG A 202 -8.60 -9.62 -21.38
C ARG A 202 -8.17 -8.67 -20.27
N TYR A 203 -7.09 -7.95 -20.54
CA TYR A 203 -6.67 -6.81 -19.74
C TYR A 203 -7.54 -5.59 -20.04
N ILE A 204 -8.01 -4.89 -19.01
CA ILE A 204 -8.85 -3.69 -19.17
C ILE A 204 -7.99 -2.48 -19.53
N ILE A 205 -6.79 -2.37 -18.95
CA ILE A 205 -5.92 -1.21 -19.16
C ILE A 205 -4.98 -1.52 -20.33
N PRO A 206 -4.85 -0.63 -21.33
CA PRO A 206 -3.99 -0.87 -22.51
C PRO A 206 -2.49 -0.86 -22.18
N ARG A 207 -2.13 -0.49 -20.95
CA ARG A 207 -0.77 -0.50 -20.44
C ARG A 207 -0.75 -1.10 -19.04
N TRP A 208 0.41 -1.61 -18.66
CA TRP A 208 0.66 -1.99 -17.28
C TRP A 208 0.98 -0.76 -16.44
N VAL A 209 0.52 -0.78 -15.20
CA VAL A 209 0.70 0.32 -14.25
C VAL A 209 1.74 -0.09 -13.22
N ASP A 210 2.80 0.68 -13.08
CA ASP A 210 3.75 0.49 -11.98
C ASP A 210 3.03 0.86 -10.67
N THR A 211 2.89 -0.15 -9.81
CA THR A 211 2.13 -0.08 -8.57
C THR A 211 3.01 -0.51 -7.43
N GLU A 212 2.97 0.28 -6.36
CA GLU A 212 3.68 -0.05 -5.15
C GLU A 212 2.91 -1.07 -4.31
N ALA A 213 3.64 -2.08 -3.84
CA ALA A 213 3.12 -3.14 -3.01
C ALA A 213 3.90 -3.28 -1.71
N CYS A 214 3.18 -3.56 -0.63
CA CYS A 214 3.73 -4.07 0.61
C CYS A 214 3.54 -5.57 0.69
N VAL A 215 4.52 -6.25 1.29
CA VAL A 215 4.50 -7.70 1.48
C VAL A 215 4.21 -7.99 2.94
N SER A 216 3.12 -8.69 3.22
CA SER A 216 2.89 -9.28 4.53
C SER A 216 3.56 -10.66 4.60
N PRO A 217 4.15 -11.02 5.76
CA PRO A 217 4.61 -12.39 5.98
C PRO A 217 3.43 -13.36 5.81
N ASP A 218 3.72 -14.55 5.28
CA ASP A 218 2.69 -15.55 5.08
C ASP A 218 2.04 -15.93 6.43
N PRO A 219 0.73 -16.18 6.46
CA PRO A 219 0.07 -16.64 7.66
C PRO A 219 0.57 -18.04 8.01
N GLN A 220 1.57 -18.13 8.89
CA GLN A 220 2.06 -19.41 9.41
C GLN A 220 0.94 -20.14 10.16
N GLY A 221 0.30 -21.10 9.48
CA GLY A 221 -0.62 -22.07 10.09
C GLY A 221 -1.93 -21.51 10.69
N LYS A 222 -2.22 -20.22 10.56
CA LYS A 222 -3.44 -19.59 11.12
C LYS A 222 -4.36 -19.13 9.99
N ALA A 223 -5.16 -20.07 9.47
CA ALA A 223 -6.08 -19.88 8.35
C ALA A 223 -7.17 -18.80 8.56
N ASN A 224 -7.35 -18.23 9.77
CA ASN A 224 -8.61 -17.60 10.17
C ASN A 224 -8.56 -16.11 10.57
N MET A 225 -7.47 -15.36 10.34
CA MET A 225 -7.46 -13.90 10.61
C MET A 225 -7.28 -13.08 9.33
N SER A 226 -8.36 -12.89 8.57
CA SER A 226 -8.54 -11.90 7.49
C SER A 226 -7.25 -11.46 6.73
N HIS A 227 -6.68 -12.37 5.92
CA HIS A 227 -5.50 -12.12 5.09
C HIS A 227 -5.92 -11.80 3.65
N ASN A 228 -6.80 -10.82 3.46
CA ASN A 228 -7.12 -10.43 2.09
C ASN A 228 -5.92 -9.71 1.46
N ARG A 229 -5.64 -10.05 0.20
CA ARG A 229 -4.86 -9.19 -0.69
C ARG A 229 -5.67 -7.93 -0.96
N LEU A 230 -5.00 -6.79 -1.04
CA LEU A 230 -5.66 -5.50 -1.19
C LEU A 230 -5.20 -4.87 -2.48
N SER A 231 -6.13 -4.28 -3.23
CA SER A 231 -5.80 -3.63 -4.50
C SER A 231 -4.82 -2.47 -4.31
N GLY A 232 -4.89 -1.78 -3.17
CA GLY A 232 -4.25 -0.47 -2.99
C GLY A 232 -4.99 0.63 -3.74
N VAL A 233 -4.45 1.85 -3.65
CA VAL A 233 -5.10 3.06 -4.16
C VAL A 233 -5.03 3.23 -5.69
N TRP A 234 -4.12 2.53 -6.36
CA TRP A 234 -3.81 2.74 -7.79
C TRP A 234 -5.03 2.59 -8.71
N VAL A 235 -5.99 1.73 -8.37
CA VAL A 235 -7.24 1.56 -9.15
C VAL A 235 -7.99 2.90 -9.24
N HIS A 236 -8.10 3.63 -8.14
CA HIS A 236 -8.77 4.93 -8.06
C HIS A 236 -7.99 6.06 -8.72
N HIS A 237 -6.67 5.91 -8.85
CA HIS A 237 -5.81 6.89 -9.53
C HIS A 237 -5.73 6.67 -11.04
N THR A 238 -6.11 5.50 -11.53
CA THR A 238 -5.95 5.12 -12.94
C THR A 238 -7.26 4.87 -13.66
N LEU A 239 -8.33 4.56 -12.94
CA LEU A 239 -9.63 4.21 -13.49
C LEU A 239 -10.74 4.96 -12.78
N THR A 240 -11.84 5.14 -13.49
CA THR A 240 -13.11 5.58 -12.92
C THR A 240 -13.73 4.41 -12.17
N VAL A 241 -14.07 4.62 -10.90
CA VAL A 241 -14.76 3.63 -10.04
C VAL A 241 -16.10 4.22 -9.62
N LEU A 242 -17.20 3.56 -9.97
CA LEU A 242 -18.56 4.00 -9.64
C LEU A 242 -19.30 2.92 -8.85
N SER A 243 -20.04 3.36 -7.83
CA SER A 243 -21.07 2.58 -7.14
C SER A 243 -22.42 3.19 -7.47
N LEU A 244 -23.40 2.37 -7.83
CA LEU A 244 -24.75 2.82 -8.21
C LEU A 244 -25.80 2.38 -7.20
N LEU A 245 -26.91 3.12 -7.15
CA LEU A 245 -28.08 2.83 -6.30
C LEU A 245 -29.02 1.80 -6.96
N ASP A 246 -28.47 0.78 -7.63
CA ASP A 246 -29.22 -0.18 -8.44
C ASP A 246 -29.53 -1.51 -7.72
N ASN A 247 -29.24 -1.58 -6.42
CA ASN A 247 -29.38 -2.77 -5.57
C ASN A 247 -28.58 -4.00 -6.05
N THR A 248 -27.68 -3.86 -7.02
CA THR A 248 -26.86 -4.99 -7.51
C THR A 248 -25.64 -5.26 -6.64
N PHE A 249 -25.30 -4.32 -5.75
CA PHE A 249 -24.08 -4.32 -4.96
C PHE A 249 -22.81 -4.45 -5.82
N ARG A 250 -22.83 -3.98 -7.07
CA ARG A 250 -21.68 -3.99 -7.97
C ARG A 250 -20.91 -2.69 -7.91
N LYS A 251 -19.60 -2.78 -8.16
CA LYS A 251 -18.76 -1.65 -8.53
C LYS A 251 -18.48 -1.71 -10.02
N HIS A 252 -18.60 -0.57 -10.68
CA HIS A 252 -18.28 -0.40 -12.08
C HIS A 252 -16.92 0.26 -12.19
N VAL A 253 -16.01 -0.37 -12.93
CA VAL A 253 -14.63 0.08 -13.07
C VAL A 253 -14.31 0.17 -14.55
N GLY A 254 -13.77 1.30 -14.99
CA GLY A 254 -13.41 1.50 -16.39
C GLY A 254 -12.53 2.72 -16.62
N SER A 255 -11.94 2.81 -17.80
CA SER A 255 -11.05 3.92 -18.18
C SER A 255 -11.81 5.14 -18.71
N ASN A 256 -13.10 4.98 -19.07
CA ASN A 256 -13.94 6.04 -19.61
C ASN A 256 -15.30 6.06 -18.87
N ILE A 257 -15.57 7.15 -18.17
CA ILE A 257 -16.83 7.33 -17.42
C ILE A 257 -18.06 7.28 -18.33
N TRP A 258 -17.98 7.80 -19.56
CA TRP A 258 -19.11 7.83 -20.49
C TRP A 258 -19.47 6.44 -21.02
N GLU A 259 -18.45 5.58 -21.26
CA GLU A 259 -18.69 4.19 -21.63
C GLU A 259 -19.43 3.46 -20.50
N ILE A 260 -18.99 3.67 -19.26
CA ILE A 260 -19.66 3.11 -18.09
C ILE A 260 -21.11 3.60 -18.06
N LEU A 261 -21.35 4.91 -18.07
CA LEU A 261 -22.71 5.47 -18.00
C LEU A 261 -23.64 5.03 -19.13
N ASN A 262 -23.13 4.85 -20.36
CA ASN A 262 -23.93 4.40 -21.50
C ASN A 262 -24.36 2.93 -21.40
N THR A 263 -23.66 2.11 -20.61
CA THR A 263 -24.01 0.69 -20.41
C THR A 263 -24.93 0.46 -19.22
N LEU A 264 -25.19 1.51 -18.44
CA LEU A 264 -25.91 1.42 -17.18
C LEU A 264 -27.34 1.90 -17.31
N VAL A 265 -28.25 1.19 -16.65
CA VAL A 265 -29.58 1.70 -16.37
C VAL A 265 -29.45 2.70 -15.23
N ILE A 266 -29.87 3.95 -15.45
CA ILE A 266 -29.86 4.97 -14.40
C ILE A 266 -30.81 4.50 -13.28
N PRO A 267 -30.30 4.27 -12.05
CA PRO A 267 -31.14 3.78 -10.97
C PRO A 267 -32.11 4.86 -10.49
N ASP A 268 -33.32 4.46 -10.13
CA ASP A 268 -34.27 5.31 -9.40
C ASP A 268 -33.91 5.30 -7.91
N PRO A 269 -33.47 6.43 -7.32
CA PRO A 269 -33.14 6.49 -5.89
C PRO A 269 -34.31 6.12 -4.98
N MET A 270 -35.55 6.29 -5.44
CA MET A 270 -36.75 5.90 -4.68
C MET A 270 -36.90 4.38 -4.54
N LEU A 271 -36.22 3.60 -5.39
CA LEU A 271 -36.20 2.14 -5.35
C LEU A 271 -34.94 1.58 -4.67
N ALA A 272 -34.05 2.44 -4.20
CA ALA A 272 -32.84 2.02 -3.50
C ALA A 272 -33.20 1.32 -2.17
N GLN A 273 -32.64 0.12 -1.97
CA GLN A 273 -32.83 -0.67 -0.75
C GLN A 273 -31.56 -0.54 0.10
N PRO A 274 -31.63 0.07 1.30
CA PRO A 274 -30.48 0.10 2.19
C PRO A 274 -30.10 -1.33 2.59
N PRO A 275 -28.83 -1.57 2.93
CA PRO A 275 -28.41 -2.86 3.49
C PRO A 275 -29.29 -3.24 4.69
N PRO A 276 -29.65 -4.51 4.85
CA PRO A 276 -30.55 -4.93 5.92
C PRO A 276 -29.99 -4.56 7.31
N ILE A 277 -30.75 -3.77 8.07
CA ILE A 277 -30.43 -3.42 9.46
C ILE A 277 -30.36 -4.71 10.29
N LEU A 278 -29.38 -4.81 11.19
CA LEU A 278 -29.24 -5.95 12.10
C LEU A 278 -30.45 -6.00 13.05
N ALA A 279 -31.38 -6.94 12.81
CA ALA A 279 -32.31 -7.37 13.85
C ALA A 279 -31.47 -7.96 15.00
N GLY A 280 -31.31 -7.19 16.09
CA GLY A 280 -30.49 -7.57 17.24
C GLY A 280 -29.39 -6.57 17.62
N PHE A 281 -29.13 -5.53 16.82
CA PHE A 281 -28.39 -4.37 17.32
C PHE A 281 -29.38 -3.51 18.10
N ASN A 282 -29.64 -3.90 19.35
CA ASN A 282 -30.33 -3.04 20.30
C ASN A 282 -29.29 -1.97 20.65
N PRO A 283 -29.37 -0.72 20.14
CA PRO A 283 -28.56 0.34 20.73
C PRO A 283 -28.98 0.32 22.20
N GLY A 284 -28.07 -0.09 23.09
CA GLY A 284 -28.34 -0.02 24.53
C GLY A 284 -28.92 1.37 24.84
N PRO A 285 -29.81 1.48 25.83
CA PRO A 285 -30.53 2.72 26.12
C PRO A 285 -29.54 3.88 26.04
N GLN A 286 -29.79 4.80 25.10
CA GLN A 286 -29.01 6.03 25.01
C GLN A 286 -29.05 6.61 26.41
N THR A 287 -27.92 6.63 27.10
CA THR A 287 -27.79 7.38 28.33
C THR A 287 -28.11 8.81 27.94
N THR A 288 -29.32 9.25 28.23
CA THR A 288 -29.71 10.65 28.14
C THR A 288 -28.62 11.39 28.89
N GLY A 289 -27.78 12.12 28.14
CA GLY A 289 -26.69 12.89 28.72
C GLY A 289 -27.25 13.68 29.88
N ALA A 290 -26.65 13.50 31.06
CA ALA A 290 -26.94 14.35 32.19
C ALA A 290 -26.80 15.79 31.71
N THR A 291 -27.89 16.55 31.81
CA THR A 291 -27.88 17.99 31.64
C THR A 291 -26.75 18.55 32.49
N PRO A 292 -25.76 19.27 31.92
CA PRO A 292 -24.73 19.88 32.75
C PRO A 292 -25.42 20.84 33.72
N ALA A 293 -25.14 20.67 35.01
CA ALA A 293 -25.64 21.56 36.04
C ALA A 293 -25.23 22.99 35.71
N ALA A 294 -26.20 23.91 35.75
CA ALA A 294 -25.95 25.33 35.60
C ALA A 294 -24.94 25.78 36.68
N PRO A 295 -23.97 26.65 36.34
CA PRO A 295 -23.07 27.19 37.34
C PRO A 295 -23.87 28.00 38.36
N SER A 296 -23.68 27.68 39.64
CA SER A 296 -24.24 28.47 40.75
C SER A 296 -23.66 29.89 40.75
N PRO A 297 -24.46 30.90 41.14
CA PRO A 297 -24.03 32.30 41.22
C PRO A 297 -22.98 32.55 42.30
#